data_AF-R6H9T7-F1
#
_entry.id   AF-R6H9T7-F1
#
_cell.length_a   1.000
_cell.length_b   1.000
_cell.length_c   1.000
_cell.angle_alpha   90.00
_cell.angle_beta   90.00
_cell.angle_gamma   90.00
#
_symmetry.space_group_name_H-M   'P 1'
#
loop_
_entity.id
_entity.type
_entity.pdbx_description
1 polymer ?
#
loop_
_entity_poly.entity_id
_entity_poly.type
_entity_poly.pdbx_seq_one_letter_code
_entity_poly.pdbx_strand_id
1 'polypeptide(L)'
;MILYGFAWMSGNGYAAAAVPVSEALFAHLSWLVIVSEVLMLPPYLDWFWILARGKSVFPRGMALSNPLIFYLLLKLITLLMPDCPLRLAFTNGLMSESMMIWFAVMALWSARRPARRNDARWKK
;
A
#
# COMPACT_ATOMS: atom_id res chain seq x y z
N MET A 1 6.72 14.25 -9.37
CA MET A 1 7.25 14.65 -10.69
C MET A 1 6.19 15.33 -11.55
N ILE A 2 5.04 14.71 -11.85
CA ILE A 2 3.98 15.34 -12.67
C ILE A 2 3.46 16.66 -12.04
N LEU A 3 3.11 16.66 -10.75
CA LEU A 3 2.65 17.87 -10.05
C LEU A 3 3.71 18.98 -9.98
N TYR A 4 4.98 18.60 -9.87
CA TYR A 4 6.10 19.55 -9.90
C TYR A 4 6.26 20.17 -11.28
N GLY A 5 6.21 19.35 -12.34
CA GLY A 5 6.24 19.81 -13.72
C GLY A 5 5.05 20.74 -14.04
N PHE A 6 3.86 20.38 -13.58
CA PHE A 6 2.66 21.21 -13.70
C PHE A 6 2.83 22.58 -13.01
N ALA A 7 3.30 22.60 -11.76
CA ALA A 7 3.52 23.83 -11.01
C ALA A 7 4.59 24.72 -11.65
N TRP A 8 5.69 24.11 -12.11
CA TRP A 8 6.75 24.83 -12.80
C TRP A 8 6.27 25.41 -14.14
N MET A 9 5.59 24.63 -14.98
CA MET A 9 5.06 25.11 -16.27
C MET A 9 4.02 26.22 -16.08
N SER A 10 3.17 26.11 -15.07
CA SER A 10 2.17 27.13 -14.74
C SER A 10 2.81 28.44 -14.25
N GLY A 11 3.94 28.37 -13.54
CA GLY A 11 4.68 29.54 -13.05
C GLY A 11 5.63 30.18 -14.06
N ASN A 12 5.95 29.51 -15.18
CA ASN A 12 6.96 29.97 -16.16
C ASN A 12 6.35 30.31 -17.55
N GLY A 13 5.05 30.62 -17.60
CA GLY A 13 4.38 31.07 -18.85
C GLY A 13 3.90 29.95 -19.77
N TYR A 14 4.02 28.68 -19.37
CA TYR A 14 3.57 27.51 -20.13
C TYR A 14 2.22 26.94 -19.62
N ALA A 15 1.40 27.77 -18.96
CA ALA A 15 0.15 27.34 -18.33
C ALA A 15 -0.80 26.61 -19.29
N ALA A 16 -0.88 27.05 -20.55
CA ALA A 16 -1.72 26.43 -21.58
C ALA A 16 -1.26 25.00 -21.95
N ALA A 17 0.04 24.70 -21.82
CA ALA A 17 0.62 23.38 -22.08
C ALA A 17 0.72 22.51 -20.80
N ALA A 18 0.57 23.11 -19.61
CA ALA A 18 0.80 22.42 -18.35
C ALA A 18 -0.15 21.24 -18.12
N VAL A 19 -1.45 21.43 -18.39
CA VAL A 19 -2.48 20.39 -18.30
C VAL A 19 -2.26 19.26 -19.31
N PRO A 20 -2.20 19.51 -20.64
CA PRO A 20 -2.09 18.44 -21.63
C PRO A 20 -0.78 17.64 -21.49
N VAL A 21 0.34 18.28 -21.11
CA VAL A 21 1.60 17.57 -20.84
C VAL A 21 1.46 16.66 -19.62
N SER A 22 0.77 17.11 -18.56
CA SER A 22 0.55 16.31 -17.35
C SER A 22 -0.35 15.11 -17.62
N GLU A 23 -1.39 15.27 -18.44
CA GLU A 23 -2.29 14.18 -18.86
C GLU A 23 -1.57 13.15 -19.73
N ALA A 24 -0.75 13.60 -20.70
CA ALA A 24 0.04 12.72 -21.55
C ALA A 24 1.05 11.89 -20.74
N LEU A 25 1.74 12.54 -19.78
CA LEU A 25 2.65 11.85 -18.87
C LEU A 25 1.91 10.82 -18.01
N PHE A 26 0.75 11.19 -17.45
CA PHE A 26 -0.06 10.26 -16.68
C PHE A 26 -0.51 9.06 -17.52
N ALA A 27 -1.00 9.29 -18.74
CA ALA A 27 -1.41 8.22 -19.64
C ALA A 27 -0.25 7.25 -19.92
N HIS A 28 0.96 7.77 -20.20
CA HIS A 28 2.14 6.96 -20.47
C HIS A 28 2.72 6.22 -19.25
N LEU A 29 2.53 6.72 -18.03
CA LEU A 29 3.10 6.14 -16.81
C LEU A 29 2.09 5.32 -16.00
N SER A 30 0.79 5.48 -16.25
CA SER A 30 -0.28 4.85 -15.47
C SER A 30 -0.19 3.31 -15.42
N TRP A 31 0.30 2.68 -16.48
CA TRP A 31 0.47 1.22 -16.54
C TRP A 31 1.45 0.68 -15.50
N LEU A 32 2.43 1.47 -15.05
CA LEU A 32 3.35 1.08 -13.97
C LEU A 32 2.61 0.79 -12.67
N VAL A 33 1.51 1.49 -12.41
CA VAL A 33 0.68 1.26 -11.22
C VAL A 33 0.11 -0.16 -11.28
N ILE A 34 -0.49 -0.53 -12.42
CA ILE A 34 -1.08 -1.86 -12.62
C ILE A 34 -0.02 -2.96 -12.58
N VAL A 35 1.13 -2.76 -13.24
CA VAL A 35 2.20 -3.76 -13.25
C VAL A 35 2.80 -3.95 -11.86
N SER A 36 2.98 -2.87 -11.09
CA SER A 36 3.46 -2.99 -9.71
C SER A 36 2.44 -3.71 -8.80
N GLU A 37 1.14 -3.47 -8.99
CA GLU A 37 0.07 -4.23 -8.31
C GLU A 37 0.15 -5.73 -8.61
N VAL A 38 0.29 -6.10 -9.89
CA VAL A 38 0.35 -7.51 -10.29
C VAL A 38 1.60 -8.20 -9.73
N LEU A 39 2.75 -7.54 -9.78
CA LEU A 39 4.01 -8.09 -9.26
C LEU A 39 4.01 -8.29 -7.74
N MET A 40 3.18 -7.56 -7.01
CA MET A 40 3.06 -7.70 -5.56
C MET A 40 2.08 -8.79 -5.11
N LEU A 41 1.23 -9.32 -6.00
CA LEU A 41 0.29 -10.38 -5.65
C LEU A 41 0.98 -11.67 -5.16
N PRO A 42 2.02 -12.21 -5.82
CA PRO A 42 2.60 -13.50 -5.43
C PRO A 42 3.18 -13.51 -4.00
N PRO A 43 3.98 -12.52 -3.56
CA PRO A 43 4.46 -12.48 -2.18
C PRO A 43 3.35 -12.45 -1.13
N TYR A 44 2.25 -11.72 -1.38
CA TYR A 44 1.15 -11.64 -0.42
C TYR A 44 0.31 -12.92 -0.36
N LEU A 45 0.14 -13.61 -1.48
CA LEU A 45 -0.53 -14.91 -1.53
C LEU A 45 0.30 -15.99 -0.81
N ASP A 46 1.62 -15.99 -1.02
CA ASP A 46 2.51 -16.91 -0.31
C ASP A 46 2.50 -16.64 1.19
N TRP A 47 2.56 -15.37 1.61
CA TRP A 47 2.45 -15.00 3.02
C TRP A 47 1.13 -15.47 3.65
N PHE A 48 0.00 -15.24 2.96
CA PHE A 48 -1.30 -15.76 3.38
C PHE A 48 -1.27 -17.27 3.59
N TRP A 49 -0.72 -17.99 2.60
CA TRP A 49 -0.65 -19.45 2.61
C TRP A 49 0.19 -19.99 3.77
N ILE A 50 1.37 -19.39 4.02
CA ILE A 50 2.26 -19.79 5.13
C ILE A 50 1.57 -19.60 6.48
N LEU A 51 0.88 -18.48 6.68
CA LEU A 51 0.13 -18.20 7.92
C LEU A 51 -1.09 -19.11 8.09
N ALA A 52 -1.84 -19.36 7.01
CA ALA A 52 -2.98 -20.28 7.02
C ALA A 52 -2.56 -21.70 7.40
N ARG A 53 -1.40 -22.16 6.90
CA ARG A 53 -0.81 -23.46 7.25
C ARG A 53 -0.20 -23.50 8.65
N GLY A 54 -0.12 -22.37 9.35
CA GLY A 54 0.46 -22.26 10.69
C GLY A 54 1.96 -22.58 10.71
N LYS A 55 2.65 -22.38 9.57
CA LYS A 55 4.10 -22.61 9.44
C LYS A 55 4.93 -21.39 9.85
N SER A 56 4.31 -20.33 10.37
CA SER A 56 4.99 -19.11 10.84
C SER A 56 4.96 -18.97 12.36
N VAL A 57 5.79 -18.05 12.87
CA VAL A 57 5.83 -17.65 14.29
C VAL A 57 4.56 -16.86 14.69
N PHE A 58 3.83 -16.37 13.70
CA PHE A 58 2.64 -15.56 13.90
C PHE A 58 1.39 -16.46 14.09
N PRO A 59 0.42 -16.03 14.92
CA PRO A 59 -0.82 -16.77 15.09
C PRO A 59 -1.60 -16.84 13.77
N ARG A 60 -2.35 -17.92 13.54
CA ARG A 60 -3.16 -18.12 12.31
C ARG A 60 -4.13 -16.97 12.04
N GLY A 61 -4.66 -16.33 13.10
CA GLY A 61 -5.55 -15.17 12.98
C GLY A 61 -4.89 -13.94 12.34
N MET A 62 -3.55 -13.88 12.30
CA MET A 62 -2.81 -12.80 11.64
C MET A 62 -2.82 -12.95 10.11
N ALA A 63 -3.27 -14.08 9.56
CA ALA A 63 -3.54 -14.20 8.13
C ALA A 63 -4.61 -13.20 7.66
N LEU A 64 -5.53 -12.80 8.54
CA LEU A 64 -6.58 -11.82 8.24
C LEU A 64 -6.05 -10.39 8.11
N SER A 65 -4.87 -10.10 8.64
CA SER A 65 -4.25 -8.80 8.45
C SER A 65 -3.53 -8.69 7.10
N ASN A 66 -3.73 -9.60 6.15
CA ASN A 66 -3.04 -9.53 4.85
C ASN A 66 -3.29 -8.19 4.13
N PRO A 67 -2.24 -7.53 3.59
CA PRO A 67 -2.40 -6.35 2.74
C PRO A 67 -3.47 -6.50 1.66
N LEU A 68 -3.66 -7.69 1.07
CA LEU A 68 -4.70 -7.95 0.07
C LEU A 68 -6.12 -7.81 0.62
N ILE A 69 -6.34 -8.18 1.88
CA ILE A 69 -7.65 -8.03 2.54
C ILE A 69 -7.93 -6.56 2.77
N PHE A 70 -6.94 -5.80 3.25
CA PHE A 70 -7.08 -4.35 3.39
C PHE A 70 -7.26 -3.65 2.06
N TYR A 71 -6.53 -4.07 1.02
CA TYR A 71 -6.70 -3.59 -0.34
C TYR A 71 -8.13 -3.83 -0.83
N LEU A 72 -8.67 -5.04 -0.65
CA LEU A 72 -10.04 -5.34 -1.07
C LEU A 72 -11.06 -4.47 -0.31
N LEU A 73 -10.90 -4.30 1.01
CA LEU A 73 -11.77 -3.44 1.83
C LEU A 73 -11.70 -1.97 1.41
N LEU A 74 -10.50 -1.43 1.22
CA LEU A 74 -10.30 -0.05 0.75
C LEU A 74 -10.88 0.14 -0.66
N LYS A 75 -10.77 -0.88 -1.52
CA LYS A 75 -11.34 -0.86 -2.87
C LYS A 75 -12.87 -0.82 -2.83
N LEU A 76 -13.50 -1.57 -1.92
CA LEU A 76 -14.94 -1.47 -1.69
C LEU A 76 -15.35 -0.08 -1.20
N ILE A 77 -14.55 0.56 -0.34
CA ILE A 77 -14.79 1.94 0.10
C ILE A 77 -14.66 2.92 -1.07
N THR A 78 -13.68 2.74 -1.97
CA THR A 78 -13.55 3.62 -3.15
C THR A 78 -14.73 3.55 -4.12
N LEU A 79 -15.44 2.41 -4.18
CA LEU A 79 -16.65 2.29 -5.02
C LEU A 79 -17.79 3.18 -4.52
N LEU A 80 -17.79 3.55 -3.24
CA LEU A 80 -18.79 4.45 -2.64
C LEU A 80 -18.42 5.93 -2.79
N MET A 81 -17.21 6.22 -3.29
CA MET A 81 -16.69 7.59 -3.41
C MET A 81 -17.16 8.23 -4.73
N PRO A 82 -17.57 9.52 -4.73
CA PRO A 82 -17.96 10.21 -5.96
C PRO A 82 -16.80 10.35 -6.94
N ASP A 83 -17.14 10.48 -8.23
CA ASP A 83 -16.23 10.71 -9.35
C ASP A 83 -15.48 12.05 -9.17
N CYS A 84 -14.40 12.02 -8.41
CA CYS A 84 -13.57 13.18 -8.09
C CYS A 84 -12.08 12.83 -8.22
N PRO A 85 -11.19 13.81 -8.48
CA PRO A 85 -9.74 13.59 -8.53
C PRO A 85 -9.18 12.91 -7.27
N LEU A 86 -9.83 13.14 -6.12
CA LEU A 86 -9.52 12.48 -4.85
C LEU A 86 -9.69 10.96 -4.92
N ARG A 87 -10.74 10.46 -5.59
CA ARG A 87 -10.96 9.01 -5.77
C ARG A 87 -9.86 8.41 -6.62
N LEU A 88 -9.42 9.10 -7.67
CA LEU A 88 -8.34 8.63 -8.54
C LEU A 88 -7.01 8.57 -7.76
N ALA A 89 -6.70 9.61 -6.99
CA ALA A 89 -5.52 9.64 -6.14
C ALA A 89 -5.53 8.52 -5.09
N PHE A 90 -6.68 8.30 -4.44
CA PHE A 90 -6.85 7.24 -3.44
C PHE A 90 -6.82 5.84 -4.06
N THR A 91 -7.38 5.65 -5.26
CA THR A 91 -7.34 4.36 -5.98
C THR A 91 -5.91 4.01 -6.41
N ASN A 92 -5.13 5.01 -6.83
CA ASN A 92 -3.71 4.80 -7.18
C ASN A 92 -2.83 4.56 -5.95
N GLY A 93 -3.20 5.10 -4.79
CA GLY A 93 -2.51 4.90 -3.52
C GLY A 93 -2.82 3.56 -2.86
N LEU A 94 -3.91 2.91 -3.24
CA LEU A 94 -4.63 1.89 -2.45
C LEU A 94 -3.75 0.75 -1.92
N MET A 95 -2.77 0.36 -2.72
CA MET A 95 -1.74 -0.61 -2.34
C MET A 95 -0.84 -0.08 -1.20
N SER A 96 -0.35 1.15 -1.31
CA SER A 96 0.45 1.81 -0.27
C SER A 96 -0.33 1.98 1.04
N GLU A 97 -1.58 2.42 1.00
CA GLU A 97 -2.36 2.54 2.23
C GLU A 97 -2.64 1.18 2.87
N SER A 98 -2.90 0.13 2.07
CA SER A 98 -3.07 -1.22 2.59
C SER A 98 -1.82 -1.74 3.32
N MET A 99 -0.62 -1.43 2.80
CA MET A 99 0.65 -1.76 3.43
C MET A 99 0.91 -0.94 4.69
N MET A 100 0.51 0.33 4.72
CA MET A 100 0.61 1.18 5.89
C MET A 100 -0.26 0.64 7.04
N ILE A 101 -1.49 0.20 6.74
CA ILE A 101 -2.38 -0.43 7.73
C ILE A 101 -1.78 -1.74 8.24
N TRP A 102 -1.28 -2.59 7.34
CA TRP A 102 -0.58 -3.82 7.72
C TRP A 102 0.61 -3.56 8.63
N PHE A 103 1.45 -2.58 8.27
CA PHE A 103 2.62 -2.20 9.06
C PHE A 103 2.21 -1.72 10.46
N ALA A 104 1.16 -0.91 10.57
CA ALA A 104 0.63 -0.46 11.87
C ALA A 104 0.15 -1.64 12.72
N VAL A 105 -0.53 -2.63 12.12
CA VAL A 105 -0.96 -3.86 12.80
C VAL A 105 0.24 -4.67 13.29
N MET A 106 1.28 -4.81 12.47
CA MET A 106 2.53 -5.50 12.83
C MET A 106 3.27 -4.78 13.95
N ALA A 107 3.39 -3.45 13.87
CA ALA A 107 4.03 -2.62 14.89
C ALA A 107 3.29 -2.72 16.23
N LEU A 108 1.96 -2.65 16.21
CA LEU A 108 1.14 -2.80 17.41
C LEU A 108 1.27 -4.20 18.02
N TRP A 109 1.29 -5.24 17.18
CA TRP A 109 1.50 -6.61 17.64
C TRP A 109 2.88 -6.79 18.28
N SER A 110 3.93 -6.22 17.67
CA SER A 110 5.30 -6.26 18.18
C SER A 110 5.41 -5.50 19.51
N ALA A 111 4.81 -4.32 19.62
CA ALA A 111 4.83 -3.51 20.85
C ALA A 111 4.13 -4.21 22.03
N ARG A 112 3.06 -4.98 21.76
CA ARG A 112 2.33 -5.75 22.79
C ARG A 112 3.06 -7.01 23.26
N ARG A 113 4.14 -7.43 22.59
CA ARG A 113 5.01 -8.53 23.01
C ARG A 113 6.38 -7.97 23.41
N PRO A 114 6.54 -7.43 24.64
CA PRO A 114 7.87 -7.13 25.15
C PRO A 114 8.70 -8.41 25.07
N ALA A 115 9.92 -8.30 24.54
CA ALA A 115 10.82 -9.42 24.35
C ALA A 115 10.93 -10.26 25.63
N ARG A 116 10.31 -11.45 25.64
CA ARG A 116 10.69 -12.49 26.61
C ARG A 116 12.05 -13.04 26.19
N ARG A 117 13.11 -12.27 26.41
CA ARG A 117 14.49 -12.77 26.28
C ARG A 117 15.44 -11.82 27.01
N ASN A 118 15.71 -12.13 28.29
CA ASN A 118 17.07 -12.14 28.84
C ASN A 118 17.28 -12.81 30.22
N ASP A 119 16.27 -13.35 30.92
CA ASP A 119 16.49 -13.77 32.33
C ASP A 119 16.68 -15.28 32.61
N ALA A 120 16.79 -16.17 31.61
CA ALA A 120 16.82 -17.61 31.87
C ALA A 120 18.07 -18.37 31.37
N ARG A 121 19.10 -17.68 30.87
CA ARG A 121 20.29 -18.35 30.29
C ARG A 121 21.59 -18.22 31.08
N TRP A 122 21.55 -17.67 32.30
CA TRP A 122 22.70 -17.56 33.22
C TRP A 122 22.47 -18.21 34.59
N LYS A 123 21.60 -19.23 34.65
CA LYS A 123 21.52 -20.14 35.80
C LYS A 123 21.58 -21.58 35.29
N LYS A 124 22.79 -22.05 35.01
CA LYS A 124 23.21 -23.45 35.15
C LYS A 124 24.72 -23.50 35.06
#